data_AF-A0A6N9FII5-F1
#
_entry.id   AF-A0A6N9FII5-F1
#
_cell.length_a   1.000
_cell.length_b   1.000
_cell.length_c   1.000
_cell.angle_alpha   90.00
_cell.angle_beta   90.00
_cell.angle_gamma   90.00
#
_symmetry.space_group_name_H-M   'P 1'
#
loop_
_entity.id
_entity.type
_entity.pdbx_description
1 polymer ?
#
loop_
_entity_poly.entity_id
_entity_poly.type
_entity_poly.pdbx_seq_one_letter_code
_entity_poly.pdbx_strand_id
1 'polypeptide(L)'
;MPNGGSDCCGTCWFNRKNRGERDWPKHADSSEPDHCEIRDLAIEDPFYTYCANHPHRRPDRDPIPIGPVTRHGGWQEDPPYSEYPRYVWKPSPDNEEVRQHLLSLLDSIFEHMLDDEYPIGNPLGAMVVWQLGEFRERRAVERLTELSEDRLGRLVDAAHEALVKIREGD
;
A
#
# COMPACT_ATOMS: atom_id res chain seq x y z
N MET A 1 2.71 -23.67 3.02
CA MET A 1 2.83 -22.23 3.37
C MET A 1 1.43 -21.72 3.64
N PRO A 2 1.19 -20.78 4.57
CA PRO A 2 -0.14 -20.18 4.66
C PRO A 2 -0.46 -19.54 3.29
N ASN A 3 -1.66 -19.79 2.79
CA ASN A 3 -2.06 -19.57 1.39
C ASN A 3 -2.25 -18.08 1.02
N GLY A 4 -1.70 -17.15 1.80
CA GLY A 4 -1.88 -15.70 1.65
C GLY A 4 -0.72 -14.96 0.97
N GLY A 5 0.31 -15.64 0.48
CA GLY A 5 1.46 -14.98 -0.14
C GLY A 5 2.46 -14.41 0.87
N SER A 6 3.60 -13.95 0.36
CA SER A 6 4.74 -13.52 1.20
C SER A 6 4.72 -12.02 1.54
N ASP A 7 3.76 -11.25 1.01
CA ASP A 7 3.60 -9.80 1.26
C ASP A 7 2.58 -9.47 2.37
N CYS A 8 2.31 -10.40 3.28
CA CYS A 8 1.27 -10.26 4.32
C CYS A 8 1.78 -9.63 5.63
N CYS A 9 0.88 -9.12 6.45
CA CYS A 9 1.20 -8.49 7.73
C CYS A 9 1.89 -9.46 8.72
N GLY A 10 1.69 -10.77 8.57
CA GLY A 10 2.38 -11.79 9.38
C GLY A 10 3.90 -11.83 9.17
N THR A 11 4.40 -11.35 8.04
CA THR A 11 5.84 -11.30 7.71
C THR A 11 6.41 -9.88 7.75
N CYS A 12 5.62 -8.90 8.17
CA CYS A 12 6.00 -7.49 8.20
C CYS A 12 6.78 -7.12 9.47
N TRP A 13 7.83 -6.32 9.35
CA TRP A 13 8.58 -5.78 10.51
C TRP A 13 7.79 -4.81 11.39
N PHE A 14 6.64 -4.31 10.92
CA PHE A 14 5.78 -3.43 11.71
C PHE A 14 4.73 -4.20 12.51
N ASN A 15 4.70 -5.53 12.36
CA ASN A 15 3.96 -6.37 13.27
C ASN A 15 4.80 -6.52 14.56
N ARG A 16 4.27 -6.04 15.69
CA ARG A 16 4.92 -6.10 17.01
C ARG A 16 5.46 -7.50 17.31
N LYS A 17 4.70 -8.53 16.91
CA LYS A 17 5.06 -9.95 17.05
C LYS A 17 6.38 -10.34 16.40
N ASN A 18 6.79 -9.60 15.36
CA ASN A 18 8.02 -9.84 14.61
C ASN A 18 9.21 -9.01 15.13
N ARG A 19 9.01 -8.14 16.14
CA ARG A 19 10.06 -7.38 16.82
C ARG A 19 11.00 -6.59 15.89
N GLY A 20 10.43 -6.00 14.83
CA GLY A 20 11.19 -5.21 13.86
C GLY A 20 11.89 -6.01 12.76
N GLU A 21 11.75 -7.33 12.74
CA GLU A 21 12.31 -8.20 11.71
C GLU A 21 11.28 -8.54 10.62
N ARG A 22 11.74 -8.71 9.38
CA ARG A 22 10.90 -9.27 8.30
C ARG A 22 11.01 -10.80 8.29
N ASP A 23 10.09 -11.44 7.58
CA ASP A 23 10.02 -12.89 7.38
C ASP A 23 9.67 -13.72 8.63
N TRP A 24 8.52 -14.40 8.56
CA TRP A 24 8.04 -15.37 9.55
C TRP A 24 8.57 -16.79 9.25
N PRO A 25 8.76 -17.72 10.23
CA PRO A 25 8.56 -17.65 11.69
C PRO A 25 9.82 -17.38 12.52
N LYS A 26 10.96 -17.03 11.93
CA LYS A 26 12.24 -17.05 12.64
C LYS A 26 12.31 -16.10 13.85
N HIS A 27 11.55 -15.01 13.83
CA HIS A 27 11.66 -13.90 14.79
C HIS A 27 10.38 -13.64 15.59
N ALA A 28 9.41 -14.55 15.42
CA ALA A 28 8.13 -14.61 16.07
C ALA A 28 8.18 -14.65 17.61
N ASP A 29 7.51 -13.72 18.29
CA ASP A 29 7.14 -13.91 19.70
C ASP A 29 5.73 -14.47 19.82
N SER A 30 5.59 -15.74 20.22
CA SER A 30 4.27 -16.35 20.41
C SER A 30 3.48 -15.79 21.59
N SER A 31 4.11 -15.01 22.48
CA SER A 31 3.42 -14.36 23.61
C SER A 31 2.81 -13.00 23.25
N GLU A 32 3.21 -12.41 22.11
CA GLU A 32 2.68 -11.13 21.63
C GLU A 32 1.54 -11.35 20.62
N PRO A 33 0.44 -10.57 20.70
CA PRO A 33 -0.58 -10.57 19.67
C PRO A 33 -0.07 -9.90 18.39
N ASP A 34 -0.61 -10.31 17.25
CA ASP A 34 -0.34 -9.64 15.98
C ASP A 34 -0.90 -8.22 15.99
N HIS A 35 -0.04 -7.22 15.81
CA HIS A 35 -0.39 -5.80 15.96
C HIS A 35 0.48 -4.92 15.08
N CYS A 36 -0.13 -4.11 14.22
CA CYS A 36 0.57 -3.14 13.37
C CYS A 36 0.93 -1.89 14.19
N GLU A 37 2.23 -1.64 14.38
CA GLU A 37 2.72 -0.51 15.17
C GLU A 37 2.45 0.84 14.51
N ILE A 38 2.62 0.95 13.19
CA ILE A 38 2.48 2.22 12.46
C ILE A 38 1.03 2.64 12.20
N ARG A 39 0.07 1.73 12.45
CA ARG A 39 -1.37 1.98 12.28
C ARG A 39 -2.16 1.79 13.58
N ASP A 40 -1.47 1.46 14.67
CA ASP A 40 -2.07 1.09 15.96
C ASP A 40 -3.27 0.13 15.81
N LEU A 41 -3.03 -0.98 15.12
CA LEU A 41 -4.09 -1.88 14.66
C LEU A 41 -3.82 -3.34 15.07
N ALA A 42 -4.66 -3.89 15.93
CA ALA A 42 -4.71 -5.33 16.17
C ALA A 42 -5.06 -6.10 14.89
N ILE A 43 -4.34 -7.18 14.56
CA ILE A 43 -4.47 -7.92 13.31
C ILE A 43 -4.97 -9.33 13.59
N GLU A 44 -6.22 -9.63 13.22
CA GLU A 44 -6.83 -10.94 13.49
C GLU A 44 -6.23 -12.04 12.59
N ASP A 45 -6.14 -11.75 11.28
CA ASP A 45 -5.65 -12.69 10.27
C ASP A 45 -4.38 -12.15 9.60
N PRO A 46 -3.23 -12.16 10.29
CA PRO A 46 -1.99 -11.51 9.82
C PRO A 46 -1.49 -12.08 8.49
N PHE A 47 -1.74 -13.36 8.22
CA PHE A 47 -1.35 -14.02 6.97
C PHE A 47 -2.30 -13.73 5.79
N TYR A 48 -3.41 -13.04 6.03
CA TYR A 48 -4.40 -12.64 5.01
C TYR A 48 -4.71 -11.14 5.06
N THR A 49 -3.85 -10.36 5.68
CA THR A 49 -3.93 -8.89 5.79
C THR A 49 -2.72 -8.27 5.12
N TYR A 50 -2.90 -7.15 4.40
CA TYR A 50 -1.88 -6.55 3.53
C TYR A 50 -1.94 -5.02 3.56
N CYS A 51 -0.81 -4.36 3.32
CA CYS A 51 -0.72 -2.92 3.05
C CYS A 51 0.54 -2.60 2.23
N ALA A 52 0.66 -1.37 1.75
CA ALA A 52 1.81 -0.98 0.93
C ALA A 52 3.11 -0.76 1.75
N ASN A 53 3.06 -0.70 3.08
CA ASN A 53 4.26 -0.59 3.93
C ASN A 53 5.02 -1.91 4.13
N HIS A 54 4.57 -3.02 3.52
CA HIS A 54 5.26 -4.31 3.66
C HIS A 54 6.68 -4.24 3.07
N PRO A 55 7.70 -4.89 3.69
CA PRO A 55 9.08 -4.95 3.21
C PRO A 55 9.28 -5.26 1.72
N HIS A 56 8.41 -6.09 1.13
CA HIS A 56 8.44 -6.42 -0.29
C HIS A 56 8.08 -5.26 -1.23
N ARG A 57 7.38 -4.24 -0.72
CA ARG A 57 7.01 -3.04 -1.48
C ARG A 57 7.73 -1.79 -1.01
N ARG A 58 8.16 -1.77 0.25
CA ARG A 58 8.89 -0.65 0.88
C ARG A 58 10.11 -1.19 1.64
N PRO A 59 11.24 -1.47 0.97
CA PRO A 59 12.43 -2.04 1.62
C PRO A 59 13.07 -1.12 2.66
N ASP A 60 12.81 0.19 2.61
CA ASP A 60 13.43 1.20 3.48
C ASP A 60 12.75 1.34 4.86
N ARG A 61 11.80 0.46 5.21
CA ARG A 61 11.07 0.48 6.50
C ARG A 61 10.41 1.84 6.77
N ASP A 62 9.70 2.33 5.76
CA ASP A 62 8.92 3.56 5.80
C ASP A 62 7.78 3.49 6.84
N PRO A 63 7.85 4.28 7.94
CA PRO A 63 6.90 4.17 9.05
C PRO A 63 5.60 4.93 8.81
N ILE A 64 5.50 5.74 7.75
CA ILE A 64 4.30 6.53 7.47
C ILE A 64 3.29 5.68 6.70
N PRO A 65 2.02 5.56 7.14
CA PRO A 65 1.03 4.71 6.48
C PRO A 65 0.79 5.07 5.00
N ILE A 66 1.11 4.12 4.12
CA ILE A 66 0.82 4.18 2.67
C ILE A 66 -0.25 3.14 2.34
N GLY A 67 -1.32 3.60 1.72
CA GLY A 67 -2.46 2.80 1.32
C GLY A 67 -3.29 2.24 2.48
N PRO A 68 -4.48 1.71 2.15
CA PRO A 68 -5.37 1.12 3.13
C PRO A 68 -4.78 -0.20 3.63
N VAL A 69 -5.31 -0.68 4.74
CA VAL A 69 -5.16 -2.08 5.11
C VAL A 69 -6.23 -2.87 4.38
N THR A 70 -5.80 -3.89 3.65
CA THR A 70 -6.70 -4.78 2.92
C THR A 70 -6.69 -6.17 3.52
N ARG A 71 -7.79 -6.89 3.41
CA ARG A 71 -7.91 -8.30 3.77
C ARG A 71 -8.26 -9.13 2.54
N HIS A 72 -7.81 -10.37 2.55
CA HIS A 72 -8.23 -11.36 1.55
C HIS A 72 -9.75 -11.61 1.65
N GLY A 73 -10.47 -11.52 0.52
CA GLY A 73 -11.93 -11.67 0.44
C GLY A 73 -12.48 -13.09 0.61
N GLY A 74 -11.61 -14.08 0.85
CA GLY A 74 -11.96 -15.50 0.93
C GLY A 74 -11.73 -16.25 -0.38
N TRP A 75 -11.91 -17.56 -0.35
CA TRP A 75 -11.83 -18.41 -1.53
C TRP A 75 -13.11 -18.24 -2.35
N GLN A 76 -12.99 -17.73 -3.57
CA GLN A 76 -13.96 -18.07 -4.60
C GLN A 76 -13.60 -19.47 -5.13
N GLU A 77 -14.59 -20.23 -5.58
CA GLU A 77 -14.31 -21.43 -6.37
C GLU A 77 -13.79 -20.96 -7.74
N ASP A 78 -12.56 -21.34 -8.07
CA ASP A 78 -11.91 -21.11 -9.38
C ASP A 78 -11.59 -19.64 -9.78
N PRO A 79 -10.98 -18.80 -8.92
CA PRO A 79 -10.47 -17.51 -9.36
C PRO A 79 -9.25 -17.73 -10.26
N PRO A 80 -9.08 -16.95 -11.34
CA PRO A 80 -7.82 -16.93 -12.07
C PRO A 80 -6.70 -16.61 -11.08
N TYR A 81 -5.55 -17.28 -11.22
CA TYR A 81 -4.39 -17.24 -10.30
C TYR A 81 -3.90 -15.82 -9.92
N SER A 82 -4.37 -14.77 -10.57
CA SER A 82 -4.03 -13.37 -10.38
C SER A 82 -5.06 -12.52 -9.62
N GLU A 83 -6.24 -13.04 -9.27
CA GLU A 83 -7.36 -12.23 -8.76
C GLU A 83 -8.02 -12.83 -7.52
N TYR A 84 -7.26 -12.94 -6.43
CA TYR A 84 -7.92 -12.99 -5.13
C TYR A 84 -8.32 -11.57 -4.73
N PRO A 85 -9.62 -11.19 -4.77
CA PRO A 85 -10.01 -9.83 -4.47
C PRO A 85 -9.66 -9.50 -3.01
N ARG A 86 -8.85 -8.46 -2.83
CA ARG A 86 -8.59 -7.86 -1.53
C ARG A 86 -9.61 -6.75 -1.31
N TYR A 87 -10.27 -6.71 -0.16
CA TYR A 87 -11.18 -5.62 0.20
C TYR A 87 -10.51 -4.70 1.21
N VAL A 88 -10.86 -3.41 1.18
CA VAL A 88 -10.42 -2.44 2.18
C VAL A 88 -11.04 -2.79 3.53
N TRP A 89 -10.19 -3.14 4.49
CA TRP A 89 -10.60 -3.42 5.87
C TRP A 89 -10.44 -2.19 6.77
N LYS A 90 -9.35 -1.43 6.59
CA LYS A 90 -9.16 -0.11 7.22
C LYS A 90 -8.71 0.91 6.18
N PRO A 91 -9.37 2.07 6.08
CA PRO A 91 -8.91 3.14 5.19
C PRO A 91 -7.54 3.65 5.62
N SER A 92 -6.83 4.29 4.70
CA SER A 92 -5.64 5.06 5.06
C SER A 92 -5.99 6.18 6.04
N PRO A 93 -5.15 6.46 7.05
CA PRO A 93 -5.33 7.63 7.88
C PRO A 93 -5.14 8.90 7.03
N ASP A 94 -6.18 9.72 6.97
CA ASP A 94 -6.14 11.02 6.30
C ASP A 94 -5.75 12.12 7.30
N ASN A 95 -4.45 12.41 7.34
CA ASN A 95 -3.88 13.48 8.14
C ASN A 95 -2.73 14.16 7.40
N GLU A 96 -2.29 15.32 7.88
CA GLU A 96 -1.30 16.14 7.18
C GLU A 96 0.07 15.48 7.06
N GLU A 97 0.52 14.70 8.05
CA GLU A 97 1.79 13.96 7.98
C GLU A 97 1.77 12.96 6.83
N VAL A 98 0.69 12.19 6.71
CA VAL A 98 0.52 11.24 5.60
C VAL A 98 0.41 11.97 4.26
N ARG A 99 -0.34 13.08 4.18
CA ARG A 99 -0.47 13.87 2.94
C ARG A 99 0.88 14.40 2.46
N GLN A 100 1.67 15.01 3.34
CA GLN A 100 3.01 15.52 3.01
C GLN A 100 3.94 14.41 2.55
N HIS A 101 3.90 13.26 3.23
CA HIS A 101 4.69 12.11 2.84
C HIS A 101 4.34 11.61 1.44
N LEU A 102 3.05 11.50 1.12
CA LEU A 102 2.60 11.10 -0.22
C LEU A 102 3.03 12.07 -1.31
N LEU A 103 3.03 13.38 -1.04
CA LEU A 103 3.53 14.39 -1.97
C LEU A 103 5.04 14.20 -2.21
N SER A 104 5.83 13.99 -1.15
CA SER A 104 7.26 13.70 -1.28
C SER A 104 7.54 12.41 -2.06
N LEU A 105 6.71 11.38 -1.86
CA LEU A 105 6.81 10.14 -2.63
C LEU A 105 6.43 10.34 -4.10
N LEU A 106 5.41 11.15 -4.39
CA LEU A 106 5.01 11.51 -5.74
C LEU A 106 6.17 12.18 -6.49
N ASP A 107 6.83 13.16 -5.87
CA ASP A 107 8.01 13.81 -6.47
C ASP A 107 9.16 12.81 -6.70
N SER A 108 9.40 11.89 -5.76
CA SER A 108 10.43 10.85 -5.90
C SER A 108 10.13 9.87 -7.05
N ILE A 109 8.86 9.53 -7.27
CA ILE A 109 8.43 8.67 -8.40
C ILE A 109 8.74 9.34 -9.74
N PHE A 110 8.54 10.66 -9.84
CA PHE A 110 8.89 11.44 -11.01
C PHE A 110 10.39 11.45 -11.30
N GLU A 111 11.20 11.58 -10.26
CA GLU A 111 12.65 11.68 -10.40
C GLU A 111 13.31 10.33 -10.72
N HIS A 112 12.69 9.22 -10.29
CA HIS A 112 13.33 7.91 -10.31
C HIS A 112 12.58 6.80 -11.06
N MET A 113 11.43 7.09 -11.70
CA MET A 113 10.55 6.13 -12.42
C MET A 113 10.81 4.69 -11.98
N LEU A 114 10.39 4.37 -10.76
CA LEU A 114 10.80 3.19 -10.01
C LEU A 114 10.64 1.91 -10.86
N ASP A 115 11.75 1.23 -11.12
CA ASP A 115 11.80 -0.17 -11.58
C ASP A 115 11.22 -1.07 -10.49
N ASP A 116 9.90 -1.05 -10.33
CA ASP A 116 9.19 -1.89 -9.35
C ASP A 116 9.06 -3.31 -9.95
N GLU A 117 10.08 -4.15 -9.72
CA GLU A 117 10.18 -5.53 -10.22
C GLU A 117 9.29 -6.53 -9.45
N TYR A 118 8.56 -6.13 -8.40
CA TYR A 118 7.78 -7.08 -7.60
C TYR A 118 6.44 -7.46 -8.28
N PRO A 119 6.21 -8.74 -8.63
CA PRO A 119 5.22 -9.14 -9.63
C PRO A 119 3.75 -9.22 -9.15
N ILE A 120 3.46 -8.93 -7.88
CA ILE A 120 2.13 -9.15 -7.28
C ILE A 120 1.65 -7.84 -6.66
N GLY A 121 0.42 -7.39 -6.94
CA GLY A 121 -0.27 -6.20 -6.38
C GLY A 121 0.10 -4.85 -7.01
N ASN A 122 -0.59 -3.77 -6.63
CA ASN A 122 -0.35 -2.43 -7.20
C ASN A 122 1.10 -1.96 -6.92
N PRO A 123 1.82 -1.48 -7.95
CA PRO A 123 3.11 -0.82 -7.77
C PRO A 123 2.98 0.31 -6.76
N LEU A 124 4.04 0.59 -6.01
CA LEU A 124 4.01 1.63 -4.98
C LEU A 124 3.49 2.96 -5.52
N GLY A 125 3.94 3.34 -6.73
CA GLY A 125 3.51 4.57 -7.37
C GLY A 125 2.01 4.64 -7.64
N ALA A 126 1.40 3.53 -8.06
CA ALA A 126 -0.05 3.46 -8.26
C ALA A 126 -0.80 3.63 -6.92
N MET A 127 -0.28 3.09 -5.82
CA MET A 127 -0.88 3.28 -4.49
C MET A 127 -0.79 4.73 -4.01
N VAL A 128 0.36 5.39 -4.22
CA VAL A 128 0.55 6.81 -3.85
C VAL A 128 -0.42 7.70 -4.63
N VAL A 129 -0.50 7.52 -5.94
CA VAL A 129 -1.40 8.27 -6.82
C VAL A 129 -2.86 8.03 -6.43
N TRP A 130 -3.26 6.78 -6.24
CA TRP A 130 -4.62 6.43 -5.80
C TRP A 130 -4.97 7.12 -4.48
N GLN A 131 -4.08 7.07 -3.48
CA GLN A 131 -4.34 7.62 -2.16
C GLN A 131 -4.46 9.15 -2.17
N LEU A 132 -3.64 9.85 -2.96
CA LEU A 132 -3.77 11.29 -3.18
C LEU A 132 -5.12 11.66 -3.81
N GLY A 133 -5.62 10.83 -4.72
CA GLY A 133 -6.96 10.94 -5.30
C GLY A 133 -8.08 10.76 -4.26
N GLU A 134 -8.01 9.71 -3.45
CA GLU A 134 -8.96 9.47 -2.34
C GLU A 134 -8.98 10.63 -1.35
N PHE A 135 -7.80 11.19 -1.06
CA PHE A 135 -7.64 12.34 -0.16
C PHE A 135 -8.01 13.67 -0.80
N ARG A 136 -8.34 13.69 -2.09
CA ARG A 136 -8.62 14.90 -2.87
C ARG A 136 -7.51 15.95 -2.72
N GLU A 137 -6.25 15.50 -2.72
CA GLU A 137 -5.11 16.35 -2.42
C GLU A 137 -4.79 17.31 -3.57
N ARG A 138 -5.28 18.55 -3.46
CA ARG A 138 -5.13 19.57 -4.52
C ARG A 138 -3.68 19.96 -4.80
N ARG A 139 -2.76 19.83 -3.83
CA ARG A 139 -1.34 20.11 -4.05
C ARG A 139 -0.70 19.16 -5.06
N ALA A 140 -1.29 17.98 -5.27
CA ALA A 140 -0.80 16.99 -6.22
C ALA A 140 -1.23 17.27 -7.67
N VAL A 141 -2.16 18.20 -7.94
CA VAL A 141 -2.80 18.36 -9.25
C VAL A 141 -1.81 18.60 -10.39
N GLU A 142 -0.81 19.46 -10.18
CA GLU A 142 0.22 19.76 -11.19
C GLU A 142 0.97 18.49 -11.59
N ARG A 143 1.53 17.78 -10.60
CA ARG A 143 2.23 16.51 -10.79
C ARG A 143 1.34 15.41 -11.36
N LEU A 144 0.11 15.28 -10.90
CA LEU A 144 -0.81 14.27 -11.46
C LEU A 144 -1.19 14.57 -12.91
N THR A 145 -1.28 15.85 -13.30
CA THR A 145 -1.50 16.24 -14.70
C THR A 145 -0.32 15.83 -15.56
N GLU A 146 0.91 16.09 -15.10
CA GLU A 146 2.14 15.64 -15.77
C GLU A 146 2.17 14.11 -15.94
N LEU A 147 1.83 13.33 -14.91
CA LEU A 147 1.76 11.85 -15.02
C LEU A 147 0.70 11.38 -16.00
N SER A 148 -0.43 12.08 -16.08
CA SER A 148 -1.53 11.70 -16.97
C SER A 148 -1.19 11.91 -18.45
N GLU A 149 -0.18 12.72 -18.75
CA GLU A 149 0.28 13.01 -20.11
C GLU A 149 1.52 12.19 -20.52
N ASP A 150 2.09 11.41 -19.60
CA ASP A 150 3.28 10.61 -19.85
C ASP A 150 3.01 9.48 -20.87
N ARG A 151 3.60 9.61 -22.06
CA ARG A 151 3.44 8.68 -23.18
C ARG A 151 4.10 7.31 -22.96
N LEU A 152 4.89 7.15 -21.91
CA LEU A 152 5.52 5.89 -21.52
C LEU A 152 4.81 5.22 -20.32
N GLY A 153 3.80 5.89 -19.73
CA GLY A 153 3.52 5.80 -18.31
C GLY A 153 2.68 4.60 -17.84
N ARG A 154 3.22 3.86 -16.88
CA ARG A 154 2.50 2.81 -16.11
C ARG A 154 1.46 3.37 -15.13
N LEU A 155 1.40 4.69 -14.94
CA LEU A 155 0.57 5.37 -13.94
C LEU A 155 -0.51 6.27 -14.54
N VAL A 156 -0.62 6.36 -15.87
CA VAL A 156 -1.53 7.28 -16.58
C VAL A 156 -2.98 7.11 -16.12
N ASP A 157 -3.49 5.88 -16.10
CA ASP A 157 -4.87 5.60 -15.71
C ASP A 157 -5.12 5.96 -14.23
N ALA A 158 -4.18 5.64 -13.35
CA ALA A 158 -4.27 5.99 -11.93
C ALA A 158 -4.26 7.51 -11.73
N ALA A 159 -3.44 8.24 -12.49
CA ALA A 159 -3.36 9.69 -12.42
C ALA A 159 -4.65 10.35 -12.91
N HIS A 160 -5.23 9.86 -14.02
CA HIS A 160 -6.55 10.31 -14.49
C HIS A 160 -7.64 10.07 -13.46
N GLU A 161 -7.71 8.89 -12.86
CA GLU A 161 -8.69 8.57 -11.82
C GLU A 161 -8.54 9.49 -10.61
N ALA A 162 -7.30 9.72 -10.15
CA ALA A 162 -7.03 10.63 -9.04
C ALA A 162 -7.46 12.07 -9.35
N LEU A 163 -7.19 12.57 -10.56
CA LEU A 163 -7.62 13.91 -10.99
C LEU A 163 -9.14 14.05 -11.04
N VAL A 164 -9.87 13.01 -11.47
CA VAL A 164 -11.33 13.00 -11.45
C VAL A 164 -11.84 13.13 -10.01
N LYS A 165 -11.33 12.31 -9.09
CA LYS A 165 -11.74 12.35 -7.66
C LYS A 165 -11.47 13.70 -7.02
N ILE A 166 -10.36 14.35 -7.35
CA ILE A 166 -10.02 15.69 -6.86
C ILE A 166 -11.03 16.73 -7.37
N ARG A 167 -11.45 16.65 -8.63
CA ARG A 167 -12.39 17.61 -9.26
C ARG A 167 -13.84 17.45 -8.78
N GLU A 168 -14.29 16.21 -8.55
CA GLU A 168 -15.66 15.93 -8.10
C GLU A 168 -15.90 16.28 -6.62
N GLY A 169 -14.86 16.68 -5.90
CA GLY A 169 -14.95 17.08 -4.49
C GLY A 169 -15.29 18.54 -4.22
N ASP A 170 -15.52 19.33 -5.28
CA ASP A 170 -15.82 20.78 -5.24
C ASP A 170 -17.32 21.09 -5.17
#